data_AF-A0A0M2GIG5-F1
#
_entry.id   AF-A0A0M2GIG5-F1
#
_cell.length_a   1.000
_cell.length_b   1.000
_cell.length_c   1.000
_cell.angle_alpha   90.00
_cell.angle_beta   90.00
_cell.angle_gamma   90.00
#
_symmetry.space_group_name_H-M   'P 1'
#
loop_
_entity.id
_entity.type
_entity.pdbx_description
1 polymer ?
#
loop_
_entity_poly.entity_id
_entity_poly.type
_entity_poly.pdbx_seq_one_letter_code
_entity_poly.pdbx_strand_id
1 'polypeptide(L)' 'MAVPKRKMSRSNTRHRRAQWKASTPTLVPVTVDGVRRLVPQNLVRAYERGLLRPDG' A
#
# COMPACT_ATOMS: atom_id res chain seq x y z
N MET A 1 -9.71 23.06 -26.49
CA MET A 1 -9.77 22.17 -25.31
C MET A 1 -10.38 20.84 -25.72
N ALA A 2 -9.79 19.71 -25.33
CA ALA A 2 -10.36 18.39 -25.62
C ALA A 2 -11.47 18.07 -24.61
N VAL A 3 -12.66 17.73 -25.11
CA VAL A 3 -13.80 17.30 -24.28
C VAL A 3 -14.33 15.94 -24.76
N PRO A 4 -14.81 15.07 -23.87
CA PRO A 4 -15.38 13.80 -24.28
C PRO A 4 -16.67 14.00 -25.09
N LYS A 5 -16.65 13.57 -26.36
CA LYS A 5 -17.80 13.69 -27.26
C LYS A 5 -18.93 12.70 -26.94
N ARG A 6 -18.60 11.56 -26.33
CA ARG A 6 -19.53 10.45 -26.07
C ARG A 6 -19.40 9.93 -24.64
N LYS A 7 -20.51 9.42 -24.10
CA LYS A 7 -20.50 8.69 -22.84
C LYS A 7 -19.78 7.36 -23.03
N MET A 8 -18.79 7.09 -22.18
CA MET A 8 -18.07 5.82 -22.18
C MET A 8 -19.00 4.67 -21.77
N SER A 9 -18.87 3.51 -22.43
CA SER A 9 -19.70 2.34 -22.11
C SER A 9 -19.52 1.89 -20.66
N ARG A 10 -20.54 1.21 -20.12
CA ARG A 10 -20.48 0.63 -18.76
C ARG A 10 -19.32 -0.35 -18.62
N SER A 11 -19.09 -1.18 -19.65
CA SER A 11 -18.01 -2.17 -19.66
C SER A 11 -16.64 -1.49 -19.55
N ASN A 12 -16.36 -0.50 -20.42
CA ASN A 12 -15.07 0.21 -20.43
C ASN A 12 -14.84 0.99 -19.13
N THR A 13 -15.88 1.61 -18.60
CA THR A 13 -15.79 2.34 -17.33
C THR A 13 -15.47 1.39 -16.16
N ARG A 14 -16.13 0.22 -16.10
CA ARG A 14 -15.87 -0.80 -15.08
C ARG A 14 -14.48 -1.39 -15.21
N HIS A 15 -14.07 -1.72 -16.43
CA HIS A 15 -12.74 -2.26 -16.72
C HIS A 15 -11.64 -1.31 -16.25
N ARG A 16 -11.72 -0.02 -16.60
CA ARG A 16 -10.74 0.99 -16.14
C ARG A 16 -10.72 1.12 -14.62
N ARG A 17 -11.89 1.20 -13.97
CA ARG A 17 -11.98 1.31 -12.50
C ARG A 17 -11.42 0.08 -11.78
N ALA A 18 -11.60 -1.11 -12.34
CA ALA A 18 -11.10 -2.35 -11.75
C ALA A 18 -9.56 -2.44 -11.72
N GLN A 19 -8.85 -1.63 -12.49
CA GLN A 19 -7.39 -1.52 -12.42
C GLN A 19 -6.91 -0.62 -11.28
N TRP A 20 -7.78 0.24 -10.74
CA TRP A 20 -7.44 1.07 -9.59
C TRP A 20 -7.56 0.22 -8.32
N LYS A 21 -6.47 -0.47 -8.01
CA LYS A 21 -6.30 -1.35 -6.85
C LYS A 21 -4.99 -1.00 -6.15
N ALA A 22 -4.92 -1.26 -4.85
CA ALA A 22 -3.69 -1.14 -4.07
C ALA A 22 -3.04 -2.51 -3.89
N SER A 23 -1.72 -2.57 -4.03
CA SER A 23 -0.94 -3.76 -3.68
C SER A 23 -0.60 -3.73 -2.20
N THR A 24 -0.77 -4.86 -1.51
CA THR A 24 -0.38 -4.99 -0.10
C THR A 24 1.14 -5.10 0.03
N PRO A 25 1.76 -4.45 1.02
CA PRO A 25 3.18 -4.61 1.26
C PRO A 25 3.51 -6.01 1.79
N THR A 26 4.68 -6.53 1.43
CA THR A 26 5.21 -7.77 2.02
C THR A 26 5.68 -7.49 3.45
N LEU A 27 5.12 -8.22 4.40
CA LEU A 27 5.39 -8.06 5.83
C LEU A 27 6.38 -9.12 6.32
N VAL A 28 7.33 -8.69 7.15
CA VAL A 28 8.37 -9.52 7.77
C VAL A 28 8.26 -9.39 9.29
N PRO A 29 8.39 -10.49 10.05
CA PRO A 29 8.42 -10.42 11.51
C PRO A 29 9.71 -9.78 12.02
N VAL A 30 9.58 -8.79 12.89
CA VAL A 30 10.68 -8.15 13.64
C VAL A 30 10.29 -8.08 15.11
N THR A 31 11.26 -8.23 16.01
CA THR A 31 11.05 -8.03 17.45
C THR A 31 11.37 -6.58 17.79
N VAL A 32 10.36 -5.83 18.24
CA VAL A 32 10.50 -4.44 18.68
C VAL A 32 9.98 -4.35 20.12
N ASP A 33 10.80 -3.81 21.02
CA ASP A 33 10.47 -3.69 22.45
C ASP A 33 10.03 -5.01 23.11
N GLY A 34 10.65 -6.12 22.69
CA GLY A 34 10.33 -7.47 23.18
C GLY A 34 9.07 -8.11 22.58
N VAL A 35 8.37 -7.41 21.68
CA VAL A 35 7.14 -7.90 21.03
C VAL A 35 7.39 -8.16 19.54
N ARG A 36 6.94 -9.32 19.05
CA ARG A 36 7.00 -9.65 17.64
C ARG A 36 5.91 -8.89 16.87
N ARG A 37 6.32 -8.12 15.85
CA ARG A 37 5.43 -7.33 14.99
C ARG A 37 5.74 -7.56 13.51
N LEU A 38 4.73 -7.39 12.66
CA LEU A 38 4.85 -7.51 11.22
C LEU A 38 5.06 -6.12 10.62
N VAL A 39 6.21 -5.92 9.97
CA VAL A 39 6.58 -4.63 9.38
C VAL A 39 6.91 -4.77 7.89
N PRO A 40 6.69 -3.74 7.06
CA PRO A 40 7.16 -3.74 5.68
C PRO A 40 8.67 -3.96 5.59
N GLN A 41 9.11 -4.82 4.68
CA GLN A 41 10.51 -5.24 4.56
C GLN A 41 11.50 -4.05 4.43
N ASN A 42 11.13 -3.01 3.69
CA ASN A 42 11.96 -1.82 3.51
C ASN A 42 12.11 -0.96 4.78
N LEU A 43 11.26 -1.16 5.79
CA LEU A 43 11.27 -0.41 7.05
C LEU A 43 11.95 -1.16 8.20
N VAL A 44 12.35 -2.42 8.01
CA VAL A 44 12.98 -3.25 9.06
C VAL A 44 14.14 -2.54 9.74
N ARG A 45 15.08 -1.98 8.96
CA ARG A 45 16.26 -1.26 9.49
C ARG A 45 15.90 -0.04 10.32
N ALA A 46 14.77 0.62 10.03
CA ALA A 46 14.34 1.78 10.78
C ALA A 46 13.79 1.38 12.16
N TYR A 47 13.04 0.27 12.23
CA TYR A 47 12.57 -0.30 13.50
C TYR A 47 13.73 -0.85 14.35
N GLU A 48 14.68 -1.58 13.74
CA GLU A 48 15.86 -2.11 14.44
C GLU A 48 16.74 -1.01 15.05
N ARG A 49 16.85 0.14 14.37
CA ARG A 49 17.62 1.30 14.84
C ARG A 49 16.84 2.20 15.80
N GLY A 50 15.58 1.89 16.09
CA GLY A 50 14.71 2.71 16.94
C GLY A 50 14.31 4.05 16.34
N LEU A 51 14.45 4.23 15.02
CA LEU A 51 14.06 5.46 14.32
C LEU A 51 12.53 5.55 14.13
N LEU A 52 11.87 4.40 14.07
CA LEU A 52 10.42 4.27 14.04
C LEU A 52 9.97 3.45 15.23
N ARG A 53 8.94 3.92 15.93
CA ARG A 53 8.24 3.15 16.95
C ARG A 53 6.94 2.60 16.37
N PRO A 54 6.54 1.37 16.76
CA PRO A 54 5.32 0.76 16.29
C PRO A 54 4.06 1.40 16.90
N ASP A 55 4.24 2.24 17.91
CA ASP A 55 3.18 2.94 18.62
C ASP A 55 3.18 4.40 18.14
N GLY A 56 2.19 4.73 17.32
CA GLY A 56 1.80 6.07 16.93
C GLY A 56 0.40 6.35 17.43
#